data_AF-A0A7S2L6U5-F1
#
_entry.id   AF-A0A7S2L6U5-F1
#
_cell.length_a   1.000
_cell.length_b   1.000
_cell.length_c   1.000
_cell.angle_alpha   90.00
_cell.angle_beta   90.00
_cell.angle_gamma   90.00
#
_symmetry.space_group_name_H-M   'P 1'
#
loop_
_entity.id
_entity.type
_entity.pdbx_description
1 polymer ?
#
loop_
_entity_poly.entity_id
_entity_poly.type
_entity_poly.pdbx_seq_one_letter_code
_entity_poly.pdbx_strand_id
1 'polypeptide(L)'
;GHFIDAETKSYIFWSQERTEVNISVAFDPTNIKSKDISVKTEGELPFSQCLSAVGGDATSKGSLLVQAKVASSGSTVTLFSGNFPHFIHLPEGEEAIDWEIDTCEYYHDVLDLLSSAAGCAGQTKLIRITLLKAVPMAGVSLWWSHPLLHCPKTDVNAIGGRKGDRQDEIKASWDEAHRMFREKMANKKGRGPREIDV
;
A
#
# COMPACT_ATOMS: atom_id res chain seq x y z
N GLY A 1 -1.99 -5.09 -10.60
CA GLY A 1 -1.11 -6.22 -10.93
C GLY A 1 -1.65 -7.49 -10.32
N HIS A 2 -1.15 -8.64 -10.74
CA HIS A 2 -1.53 -9.93 -10.15
C HIS A 2 -0.33 -10.88 -10.13
N PHE A 3 -0.34 -11.84 -9.20
CA PHE A 3 0.69 -12.87 -9.09
C PHE A 3 0.17 -14.05 -8.25
N ILE A 4 0.88 -15.17 -8.29
CA ILE A 4 0.65 -16.31 -7.39
C ILE A 4 1.68 -16.20 -6.27
N ASP A 5 1.22 -16.18 -5.01
CA ASP A 5 2.13 -16.16 -3.88
C ASP A 5 2.92 -17.48 -3.81
N ALA A 6 4.25 -17.38 -3.69
CA ALA A 6 5.11 -18.55 -3.79
C ALA A 6 4.96 -19.49 -2.59
N GLU A 7 4.59 -18.96 -1.42
CA GLU A 7 4.47 -19.69 -0.16
C GLU A 7 3.08 -20.31 -0.02
N THR A 8 2.03 -19.50 -0.13
CA THR A 8 0.65 -19.95 0.12
C THR A 8 -0.05 -20.51 -1.11
N LYS A 9 0.53 -20.29 -2.30
CA LYS A 9 -0.07 -20.60 -3.61
C LYS A 9 -1.39 -19.88 -3.87
N SER A 10 -1.75 -18.89 -3.04
CA SER A 10 -2.93 -18.06 -3.25
C SER A 10 -2.72 -17.12 -4.42
N TYR A 11 -3.78 -16.91 -5.20
CA TYR A 11 -3.75 -15.95 -6.28
C TYR A 11 -4.08 -14.56 -5.74
N ILE A 12 -3.18 -13.62 -5.99
CA ILE A 12 -3.24 -12.27 -5.43
C ILE A 12 -3.45 -11.28 -6.56
N PHE A 13 -4.44 -10.42 -6.42
CA PHE A 13 -4.61 -9.21 -7.20
C PHE A 13 -4.31 -8.02 -6.32
N TRP A 14 -3.75 -6.97 -6.90
CA TRP A 14 -3.61 -5.72 -6.18
C TRP A 14 -3.70 -4.54 -7.12
N SER A 15 -4.26 -3.45 -6.62
CA SER A 15 -4.31 -2.15 -7.28
C SER A 15 -4.00 -1.09 -6.26
N GLN A 16 -3.81 0.14 -6.72
CA GLN A 16 -3.61 1.26 -5.84
C GLN A 16 -4.11 2.53 -6.50
N GLU A 17 -4.55 3.45 -5.67
CA GLU A 17 -4.83 4.82 -6.04
C GLU A 17 -3.83 5.75 -5.38
N ARG A 18 -4.13 7.05 -5.36
CA ARG A 18 -3.29 8.05 -4.71
C ARG A 18 -3.14 7.80 -3.20
N THR A 19 -4.25 7.45 -2.55
CA THR A 19 -4.37 7.39 -1.07
C THR A 19 -4.48 5.98 -0.53
N GLU A 20 -4.78 4.98 -1.37
CA GLU A 20 -5.06 3.63 -0.92
C GLU A 20 -4.40 2.55 -1.77
N VAL A 21 -4.26 1.37 -1.18
CA VAL A 21 -3.85 0.12 -1.83
C VAL A 21 -4.94 -0.91 -1.58
N ASN A 22 -5.44 -1.51 -2.65
CA ASN A 22 -6.42 -2.58 -2.58
C ASN A 22 -5.70 -3.90 -2.85
N ILE A 23 -5.83 -4.87 -1.95
CA ILE A 23 -5.29 -6.22 -2.10
C ILE A 23 -6.47 -7.19 -2.12
N SER A 24 -6.53 -8.06 -3.13
CA SER A 24 -7.54 -9.11 -3.24
C SER A 24 -6.90 -10.49 -3.21
N VAL A 25 -7.30 -11.32 -2.26
CA VAL A 25 -6.80 -12.69 -2.09
C VAL A 25 -7.88 -13.68 -2.51
N ALA A 26 -7.61 -14.48 -3.54
CA ALA A 26 -8.54 -15.51 -4.00
C ALA A 26 -8.58 -16.71 -3.04
N PHE A 27 -9.78 -17.22 -2.78
CA PHE A 27 -9.99 -18.43 -2.00
C PHE A 27 -11.16 -19.26 -2.53
N ASP A 28 -11.12 -20.56 -2.23
CA ASP A 28 -12.16 -21.52 -2.59
C ASP A 28 -13.23 -21.62 -1.48
N PRO A 29 -14.48 -21.17 -1.74
CA PRO A 29 -15.57 -21.19 -0.77
C PRO A 29 -16.09 -22.60 -0.45
N THR A 30 -15.72 -23.61 -1.22
CA THR A 30 -16.03 -25.01 -0.91
C THR A 30 -15.21 -25.47 0.31
N ASN A 31 -13.93 -25.07 0.36
CA ASN A 31 -12.97 -25.42 1.41
C ASN A 31 -12.94 -24.44 2.59
N ILE A 32 -13.17 -23.15 2.34
CA ILE A 32 -13.10 -22.08 3.35
C ILE A 32 -14.42 -21.32 3.38
N LYS A 33 -15.08 -21.23 4.54
CA LYS A 33 -16.29 -20.41 4.65
C LYS A 33 -15.94 -18.96 4.95
N SER A 34 -16.77 -18.04 4.45
CA SER A 34 -16.60 -16.60 4.66
C SER A 34 -16.42 -16.19 6.13
N LYS A 35 -17.19 -16.82 7.03
CA LYS A 35 -17.10 -16.57 8.49
C LYS A 35 -15.81 -17.05 9.15
N ASP A 36 -15.07 -17.91 8.47
CA ASP A 36 -13.86 -18.56 8.97
C ASP A 36 -12.59 -17.80 8.54
N ILE A 37 -12.75 -16.66 7.88
CA ILE A 37 -11.67 -15.79 7.41
C ILE A 37 -11.34 -14.77 8.49
N SER A 38 -10.05 -14.53 8.71
CA SER A 38 -9.54 -13.50 9.60
C SER A 38 -8.48 -12.69 8.85
N VAL A 39 -8.68 -11.38 8.80
CA VAL A 39 -7.70 -10.41 8.32
C VAL A 39 -7.17 -9.66 9.53
N LYS A 40 -5.85 -9.66 9.72
CA LYS A 40 -5.17 -8.93 10.78
C LYS A 40 -4.06 -8.10 10.18
N THR A 41 -3.88 -6.93 10.75
CA THR A 41 -2.76 -6.05 10.45
C THR A 41 -2.08 -5.68 11.76
N GLU A 42 -0.82 -5.29 11.67
CA GLU A 42 -0.04 -4.75 12.79
C GLU A 42 0.74 -3.53 12.31
N GLY A 43 1.01 -2.59 13.20
CA GLY A 43 1.87 -1.42 12.92
C GLY A 43 1.19 -0.31 12.11
N GLU A 44 -0.14 -0.28 12.12
CA GLU A 44 -0.96 0.79 11.60
C GLU A 44 -0.80 2.05 12.44
N LEU A 45 -0.74 3.20 11.76
CA LEU A 45 -0.78 4.48 12.42
C LEU A 45 -2.24 4.88 12.72
N PRO A 46 -2.52 5.57 13.83
CA PRO A 46 -3.83 6.20 14.01
C PRO A 46 -4.05 7.26 12.91
N PHE A 47 -5.32 7.54 12.57
CA PHE A 47 -5.66 8.52 11.53
C PHE A 47 -5.01 9.90 11.76
N SER A 48 -4.85 10.32 13.02
CA SER A 48 -4.16 11.58 13.38
C SER A 48 -2.70 11.66 12.92
N GLN A 49 -2.12 10.53 12.53
CA GLN A 49 -0.75 10.39 12.02
C GLN A 49 -0.72 10.03 10.53
N CYS A 50 -1.82 10.18 9.78
CA CYS A 50 -1.87 9.90 8.34
C CYS A 50 -0.85 10.70 7.50
N LEU A 51 -0.38 11.84 8.02
CA LEU A 51 0.65 12.69 7.40
C LEU A 51 2.07 12.50 7.99
N SER A 52 2.32 11.41 8.73
CA SER A 52 3.58 11.19 9.46
C SER A 52 4.49 10.11 8.86
N ALA A 53 4.34 9.80 7.56
CA ALA A 53 4.99 8.65 6.93
C ALA A 53 6.54 8.68 6.89
N VAL A 54 7.17 9.78 7.32
CA VAL A 54 8.62 10.01 7.23
C VAL A 54 9.36 9.97 8.57
N GLY A 55 8.68 9.76 9.71
CA GLY A 55 9.28 10.13 11.01
C GLY A 55 9.12 9.19 12.20
N GLY A 56 8.64 7.95 12.02
CA GLY A 56 8.60 7.01 13.13
C GLY A 56 9.95 6.31 13.32
N ASP A 57 10.46 6.24 14.55
CA ASP A 57 11.56 5.35 14.96
C ASP A 57 11.19 3.85 14.86
N ALA A 58 10.00 3.54 14.33
CA ALA A 58 9.52 2.19 14.13
C ALA A 58 10.39 1.46 13.11
N THR A 59 11.09 0.42 13.57
CA THR A 59 11.90 -0.48 12.75
C THR A 59 11.06 -1.30 11.77
N SER A 60 9.76 -1.45 12.03
CA SER A 60 8.79 -2.11 11.16
C SER A 60 7.69 -1.15 10.75
N LYS A 61 7.31 -1.21 9.46
CA LYS A 61 6.21 -0.43 8.87
C LYS A 61 4.85 -1.10 9.01
N GLY A 62 4.82 -2.19 9.77
CA GLY A 62 3.64 -3.03 9.94
C GLY A 62 3.62 -4.26 9.04
N SER A 63 2.64 -5.12 9.28
CA SER A 63 2.44 -6.38 8.57
C SER A 63 0.97 -6.66 8.30
N LEU A 64 0.71 -7.55 7.34
CA LEU A 64 -0.59 -8.11 7.00
C LEU A 64 -0.56 -9.62 7.22
N LEU A 65 -1.65 -10.16 7.76
CA LEU A 65 -1.90 -11.57 7.93
C LEU A 65 -3.35 -11.90 7.56
N VAL A 66 -3.51 -12.67 6.49
CA VAL A 66 -4.79 -13.23 6.04
C VAL A 66 -4.77 -14.72 6.30
N GLN A 67 -5.67 -15.16 7.18
CA GLN A 67 -5.81 -16.55 7.58
C GLN A 67 -7.24 -17.03 7.40
N ALA A 68 -7.39 -18.34 7.24
CA ALA A 68 -8.70 -18.98 7.19
C ALA A 68 -8.69 -20.32 7.92
N LYS A 69 -9.83 -20.69 8.51
CA LYS A 69 -10.04 -22.04 9.02
C LYS A 69 -10.58 -22.93 7.89
N VAL A 70 -9.90 -24.04 7.64
CA VAL A 70 -10.30 -25.02 6.62
C VAL A 70 -11.45 -25.88 7.16
N ALA A 71 -12.54 -26.00 6.40
CA ALA A 71 -13.76 -26.68 6.85
C ALA A 71 -13.57 -28.18 7.09
N SER A 72 -12.73 -28.85 6.30
CA SER A 72 -12.52 -30.30 6.38
C SER A 72 -11.65 -30.73 7.55
N SER A 73 -10.58 -29.99 7.84
CA SER A 73 -9.60 -30.31 8.89
C SER A 73 -9.81 -29.52 10.18
N GLY A 74 -10.51 -28.39 10.13
CA GLY A 74 -10.58 -27.42 11.22
C GLY A 74 -9.26 -26.68 11.49
N SER A 75 -8.21 -26.92 10.70
CA SER A 75 -6.91 -26.27 10.85
C SER A 75 -6.93 -24.85 10.28
N THR A 76 -6.18 -23.94 10.89
CA THR A 76 -5.94 -22.60 10.33
C THR A 76 -4.85 -22.68 9.27
N VAL A 77 -5.11 -22.12 8.10
CA VAL A 77 -4.15 -21.94 7.00
C VAL A 77 -3.90 -20.46 6.76
N THR A 78 -2.67 -20.10 6.44
CA THR A 78 -2.31 -18.76 5.99
C THR A 78 -2.56 -18.65 4.49
N LEU A 79 -3.37 -17.67 4.10
CA LEU A 79 -3.68 -17.39 2.69
C LEU A 79 -2.74 -16.35 2.11
N PHE A 80 -2.37 -15.35 2.89
CA PHE A 80 -1.43 -14.32 2.45
C PHE A 80 -0.86 -13.59 3.66
N SER A 81 0.44 -13.33 3.70
CA SER A 81 1.06 -12.57 4.78
C SER A 81 2.35 -11.90 4.35
N GLY A 82 2.76 -10.86 5.09
CA GLY A 82 4.03 -10.18 4.85
C GLY A 82 4.06 -8.76 5.40
N ASN A 83 5.22 -8.11 5.23
CA ASN A 83 5.48 -6.78 5.77
C ASN A 83 5.18 -5.68 4.76
N PHE A 84 4.66 -4.53 5.20
CA PHE A 84 4.36 -3.42 4.31
C PHE A 84 5.63 -2.69 3.83
N PRO A 85 5.68 -2.23 2.56
CA PRO A 85 6.75 -1.37 2.09
C PRO A 85 6.72 0.05 2.69
N HIS A 86 5.55 0.50 3.14
CA HIS A 86 5.28 1.83 3.67
C HIS A 86 4.26 1.76 4.81
N PHE A 87 4.28 2.74 5.70
CA PHE A 87 3.28 2.83 6.76
C PHE A 87 1.88 2.97 6.17
N ILE A 88 0.92 2.33 6.83
CA ILE A 88 -0.51 2.51 6.60
C ILE A 88 -1.12 3.21 7.80
N HIS A 89 -2.32 3.76 7.64
CA HIS A 89 -3.08 4.31 8.77
C HIS A 89 -4.49 3.74 8.81
N LEU A 90 -5.11 3.79 9.99
CA LEU A 90 -6.51 3.47 10.17
C LEU A 90 -7.41 4.57 9.58
N PRO A 91 -8.62 4.23 9.11
CA PRO A 91 -9.62 5.22 8.77
C PRO A 91 -10.01 6.09 9.97
N GLU A 92 -10.63 7.25 9.71
CA GLU A 92 -11.05 8.16 10.79
C GLU A 92 -12.15 7.52 11.64
N GLY A 93 -11.90 7.37 12.94
CA GLY A 93 -12.85 6.78 13.89
C GLY A 93 -12.90 5.26 13.91
N GLU A 94 -12.07 4.58 13.10
CA GLU A 94 -12.02 3.12 13.04
C GLU A 94 -10.85 2.56 13.85
N GLU A 95 -11.06 1.38 14.43
CA GLU A 95 -10.04 0.66 15.21
C GLU A 95 -9.33 -0.43 14.39
N ALA A 96 -9.82 -0.73 13.19
CA ALA A 96 -9.30 -1.76 12.31
C ALA A 96 -9.36 -1.32 10.84
N ILE A 97 -8.61 -2.01 9.99
CA ILE A 97 -8.68 -1.83 8.55
C ILE A 97 -10.01 -2.37 7.99
N ASP A 98 -10.46 -1.77 6.90
CA ASP A 98 -11.64 -2.23 6.17
C ASP A 98 -11.30 -3.41 5.26
N TRP A 99 -12.15 -4.43 5.29
CA TRP A 99 -12.07 -5.57 4.41
C TRP A 99 -13.44 -6.20 4.21
N GLU A 100 -13.63 -6.81 3.05
CA GLU A 100 -14.88 -7.46 2.68
C GLU A 100 -14.63 -8.70 1.81
N ILE A 101 -15.69 -9.46 1.55
CA ILE A 101 -15.65 -10.61 0.65
C ILE A 101 -16.45 -10.28 -0.59
N ASP A 102 -15.78 -10.27 -1.73
CA ASP A 102 -16.38 -10.02 -3.02
C ASP A 102 -16.68 -11.35 -3.74
N THR A 103 -17.87 -11.42 -4.35
CA THR A 103 -18.26 -12.49 -5.26
C THR A 103 -17.92 -12.05 -6.67
N CYS A 104 -16.91 -12.69 -7.25
CA CYS A 104 -16.34 -12.32 -8.53
C CYS A 104 -17.25 -12.74 -9.70
N GLU A 105 -18.47 -12.22 -9.79
CA GLU A 105 -19.41 -12.60 -10.88
C GLU A 105 -19.02 -11.95 -12.22
N TYR A 106 -18.27 -10.84 -12.20
CA TYR A 106 -17.96 -10.05 -13.39
C TYR A 106 -16.66 -10.40 -14.11
N TYR A 107 -15.79 -11.22 -13.52
CA TYR A 107 -14.48 -11.50 -14.07
C TYR A 107 -14.38 -12.92 -14.64
N HIS A 108 -15.27 -13.25 -15.59
CA HIS A 108 -15.27 -14.56 -16.25
C HIS A 108 -13.90 -14.96 -16.81
N ASP A 109 -13.20 -14.04 -17.47
CA ASP A 109 -11.87 -14.32 -18.04
C ASP A 109 -10.80 -14.61 -16.98
N VAL A 110 -10.90 -13.96 -15.82
CA VAL A 110 -9.97 -14.17 -14.71
C VAL A 110 -10.33 -15.44 -13.95
N LEU A 111 -11.63 -15.73 -13.81
CA LEU A 111 -12.12 -16.95 -13.21
C LEU A 111 -11.66 -18.18 -13.99
N ASP A 112 -11.65 -18.15 -15.33
CA ASP A 112 -11.15 -19.27 -16.12
C ASP A 112 -9.65 -19.53 -15.87
N LEU A 113 -8.85 -18.45 -15.79
CA LEU A 113 -7.44 -18.53 -15.39
C LEU A 113 -7.28 -19.10 -13.98
N LEU A 114 -8.09 -18.62 -13.02
CA LEU A 114 -8.07 -19.08 -11.64
C LEU A 114 -8.52 -20.54 -11.50
N SER A 115 -9.57 -20.96 -12.20
CA SER A 115 -10.08 -22.33 -12.18
C SER A 115 -9.06 -23.31 -12.78
N SER A 116 -8.33 -22.89 -13.83
CA SER A 116 -7.25 -23.71 -14.39
C SER A 116 -6.03 -23.79 -13.45
N ALA A 117 -5.66 -22.69 -12.79
CA ALA A 117 -4.45 -22.62 -11.96
C ALA A 117 -4.66 -23.20 -10.56
N ALA A 118 -5.83 -22.99 -9.96
CA ALA A 118 -6.17 -23.45 -8.62
C ALA A 118 -6.80 -24.86 -8.61
N GLY A 119 -7.10 -25.44 -9.78
CA GLY A 119 -7.78 -26.73 -9.90
C GLY A 119 -9.19 -26.74 -9.27
N CYS A 120 -9.74 -25.56 -8.99
CA CYS A 120 -11.03 -25.39 -8.33
C CYS A 120 -12.11 -25.25 -9.40
N ALA A 121 -12.87 -26.32 -9.62
CA ALA A 121 -14.00 -26.37 -10.57
C ALA A 121 -15.25 -25.61 -10.06
N GLY A 122 -15.07 -24.61 -9.19
CA GLY A 122 -16.15 -23.95 -8.45
C GLY A 122 -16.04 -22.43 -8.42
N GLN A 123 -17.07 -21.78 -7.87
CA GLN A 123 -17.12 -20.33 -7.65
C GLN A 123 -15.91 -19.88 -6.84
N THR A 124 -15.08 -18.99 -7.34
CA THR A 124 -13.99 -18.38 -6.55
C THR A 124 -14.48 -17.09 -5.91
N LYS A 125 -14.12 -16.86 -4.65
CA LYS A 125 -14.40 -15.60 -3.94
C LYS A 125 -13.09 -14.86 -3.67
N LEU A 126 -13.18 -13.54 -3.49
CA LEU A 126 -12.03 -12.69 -3.20
C LEU A 126 -12.18 -12.05 -1.82
N ILE A 127 -11.12 -12.06 -1.03
CA ILE A 127 -11.00 -11.24 0.19
C ILE A 127 -10.40 -9.91 -0.24
N ARG A 128 -11.18 -8.82 -0.23
CA ARG A 128 -10.74 -7.48 -0.61
C ARG A 128 -10.36 -6.69 0.63
N ILE A 129 -9.14 -6.18 0.64
CA ILE A 129 -8.52 -5.51 1.77
C ILE A 129 -8.13 -4.10 1.32
N THR A 130 -8.63 -3.09 2.02
CA THR A 130 -8.40 -1.68 1.69
C THR A 130 -7.41 -1.07 2.69
N LEU A 131 -6.22 -0.71 2.21
CA LEU A 131 -5.16 -0.14 3.05
C LEU A 131 -4.96 1.34 2.73
N LEU A 132 -5.13 2.22 3.73
CA LEU A 132 -4.89 3.65 3.57
C LEU A 132 -3.41 3.96 3.76
N LYS A 133 -2.81 4.65 2.79
CA LYS A 133 -1.39 4.99 2.77
C LYS A 133 -1.14 6.15 3.73
N ALA A 134 -0.20 5.99 4.65
CA ALA A 134 0.39 7.15 5.30
C ALA A 134 1.24 7.91 4.28
N VAL A 135 1.03 9.21 4.16
CA VAL A 135 1.81 10.08 3.28
C VAL A 135 2.73 11.00 4.10
N PRO A 136 3.85 11.48 3.55
CA PRO A 136 4.75 12.38 4.29
C PRO A 136 4.14 13.75 4.59
N MET A 137 3.23 14.20 3.72
CA MET A 137 2.58 15.50 3.79
C MET A 137 1.37 15.52 2.86
N ALA A 138 0.42 16.41 3.15
CA ALA A 138 -0.71 16.66 2.25
C ALA A 138 -0.21 17.08 0.85
N GLY A 139 -0.85 16.55 -0.19
CA GLY A 139 -0.50 16.84 -1.58
C GLY A 139 0.59 15.95 -2.18
N VAL A 140 1.35 15.19 -1.38
CA VAL A 140 2.32 14.20 -1.89
C VAL A 140 1.64 12.85 -2.12
N SER A 141 1.92 12.24 -3.27
CA SER A 141 1.40 10.92 -3.63
C SER A 141 2.48 9.87 -3.49
N LEU A 142 2.21 8.83 -2.68
CA LEU A 142 3.11 7.70 -2.48
C LEU A 142 2.63 6.52 -3.32
N TRP A 143 3.43 6.10 -4.30
CA TRP A 143 3.11 4.95 -5.14
C TRP A 143 3.93 3.74 -4.73
N TRP A 144 3.24 2.67 -4.37
CA TRP A 144 3.85 1.43 -3.95
C TRP A 144 4.33 0.65 -5.16
N SER A 145 5.55 0.12 -5.13
CA SER A 145 6.02 -0.76 -6.22
C SER A 145 5.54 -2.20 -6.05
N HIS A 146 5.07 -2.58 -4.87
CA HIS A 146 4.55 -3.92 -4.57
C HIS A 146 3.64 -3.84 -3.33
N PRO A 147 2.71 -4.77 -3.13
CA PRO A 147 1.78 -4.72 -2.00
C PRO A 147 2.47 -5.09 -0.66
N LEU A 148 3.35 -6.09 -0.64
CA LEU A 148 4.16 -6.47 0.53
C LEU A 148 5.62 -6.68 0.12
N LEU A 149 6.57 -6.60 1.06
CA LEU A 149 8.02 -6.58 0.78
C LEU A 149 8.54 -7.79 -0.01
N HIS A 150 7.93 -8.97 0.15
CA HIS A 150 8.32 -10.18 -0.58
C HIS A 150 7.66 -10.31 -1.95
N CYS A 151 6.68 -9.46 -2.27
CA CYS A 151 5.93 -9.56 -3.51
C CYS A 151 6.72 -9.01 -4.71
N PRO A 152 6.42 -9.46 -5.94
CA PRO A 152 7.04 -8.94 -7.15
C PRO A 152 6.85 -7.43 -7.32
N LYS A 153 7.91 -6.74 -7.73
CA LYS A 153 7.87 -5.29 -7.99
C LYS A 153 7.23 -5.00 -9.35
N THR A 154 6.38 -3.99 -9.38
CA THR A 154 5.84 -3.35 -10.57
C THR A 154 6.57 -2.06 -10.85
N ASP A 155 6.81 -1.75 -12.12
CA ASP A 155 7.36 -0.46 -12.51
C ASP A 155 6.32 0.64 -12.33
N VAL A 156 6.44 1.37 -11.22
CA VAL A 156 5.57 2.50 -10.89
C VAL A 156 5.69 3.66 -11.87
N ASN A 157 6.75 3.73 -12.69
CA ASN A 157 6.93 4.80 -13.67
C ASN A 157 6.08 4.59 -14.93
N ALA A 158 5.64 3.36 -15.17
CA ALA A 158 4.73 3.01 -16.25
C ALA A 158 3.26 3.30 -15.92
N ILE A 159 2.93 3.62 -14.66
CA ILE A 159 1.56 3.93 -14.24
C ILE A 159 1.14 5.28 -14.87
N GLY A 160 0.10 5.24 -15.71
CA GLY A 160 -0.48 6.43 -16.35
C GLY A 160 -0.90 7.49 -15.33
N GLY A 161 -0.79 8.77 -15.68
CA GLY A 161 -1.08 9.90 -14.78
C GLY A 161 0.09 10.38 -13.91
N ARG A 162 1.25 9.71 -13.93
CA ARG A 162 2.53 10.24 -13.40
C ARG A 162 3.24 11.16 -14.39
N LYS A 163 3.18 10.86 -15.68
CA LYS A 163 3.69 11.72 -16.76
C LYS A 163 2.61 12.74 -17.11
N GLY A 164 2.69 13.92 -16.50
CA GLY A 164 1.87 15.07 -16.89
C GLY A 164 2.55 16.36 -16.45
N ASP A 165 3.35 16.94 -17.35
CA ASP A 165 3.90 18.31 -17.50
C ASP A 165 4.45 19.09 -16.29
N ARG A 166 3.88 18.95 -15.09
CA ARG A 166 4.26 19.70 -13.90
C ARG A 166 5.45 19.15 -13.14
N GLN A 167 5.89 17.91 -13.38
CA GLN A 167 7.00 17.37 -12.60
C GLN A 167 8.32 18.08 -12.92
N ASP A 168 8.50 18.44 -14.20
CA ASP A 168 9.63 19.26 -14.64
C ASP A 168 9.49 20.71 -14.15
N GLU A 169 8.27 21.28 -14.14
CA GLU A 169 8.01 22.61 -13.59
C GLU A 169 8.23 22.70 -12.07
N ILE A 170 7.80 21.68 -11.31
CA ILE A 170 8.01 21.59 -9.86
C ILE A 170 9.50 21.40 -9.58
N LYS A 171 10.20 20.57 -10.36
CA LYS A 171 11.66 20.39 -10.24
C LYS A 171 12.40 21.70 -10.53
N ALA A 172 12.04 22.40 -11.59
CA ALA A 172 12.60 23.70 -11.93
C ALA A 172 12.35 24.73 -10.82
N SER A 173 11.11 24.80 -10.30
CA SER A 173 10.74 25.70 -9.20
C SER A 173 11.52 25.39 -7.91
N TRP A 174 11.73 24.11 -7.63
CA TRP A 174 12.46 23.65 -6.45
C TRP A 174 13.96 23.94 -6.56
N ASP A 175 14.56 23.69 -7.73
CA ASP A 175 15.95 24.00 -8.03
C ASP A 175 16.20 25.52 -7.97
N GLU A 176 15.26 26.32 -8.48
CA GLU A 176 15.31 27.78 -8.41
C GLU A 176 15.21 28.30 -6.98
N ALA A 177 14.28 27.78 -6.16
CA ALA A 177 14.16 28.13 -4.76
C ALA A 177 15.44 27.81 -3.97
N HIS A 178 16.05 26.64 -4.24
CA HIS A 178 17.32 26.25 -3.62
C HIS A 178 18.50 27.12 -4.05
N ARG A 179 18.56 27.52 -5.32
CA ARG A 179 19.55 28.49 -5.81
C ARG A 179 19.43 29.81 -5.06
N MET A 180 18.23 30.39 -4.99
CA MET A 180 17.99 31.65 -4.29
C MET A 180 18.33 31.57 -2.79
N PHE A 181 18.05 30.43 -2.16
CA PHE A 181 18.40 30.19 -0.77
C PHE A 181 19.92 30.18 -0.55
N ARG A 182 20.68 29.49 -1.40
CA ARG A 182 22.15 29.45 -1.32
C ARG A 182 22.76 30.84 -1.51
N GLU A 183 22.26 31.61 -2.47
CA GLU A 183 22.71 32.99 -2.72
C GLU A 183 22.44 33.91 -1.52
N LYS A 184 21.24 33.83 -0.91
CA LYS A 184 20.93 34.58 0.32
C LYS A 184 21.84 34.21 1.48
N MET A 185 22.16 32.93 1.66
CA MET A 185 23.06 32.46 2.71
C MET A 185 24.51 32.93 2.50
N ALA A 186 24.99 32.95 1.26
CA ALA A 186 26.31 33.50 0.91
C ALA A 186 26.40 35.01 1.19
N ASN A 187 25.39 35.78 0.76
CA ASN A 187 25.34 37.22 1.00
C ASN A 187 25.21 37.61 2.49
N LYS A 188 24.58 36.76 3.31
CA LYS A 188 24.47 36.99 4.76
C LYS A 188 25.80 36.78 5.50
N LYS A 189 26.68 35.89 5.02
CA LYS A 189 28.05 35.73 5.56
C LYS A 189 28.97 36.91 5.22
N GLY A 190 28.69 37.64 4.14
CA GLY A 190 29.47 38.82 3.72
C GLY A 190 29.13 40.12 4.44
N ARG A 191 27.94 40.23 5.04
CA ARG A 191 27.58 41.36 5.93
C ARG A 191 28.00 41.02 7.35
N GLY A 192 29.23 41.35 7.71
CA GLY A 192 29.66 41.42 9.11
C GLY A 192 28.74 42.32 9.94
N PRO A 193 28.71 42.15 11.29
CA PRO A 193 27.83 42.89 12.18
C PRO A 193 28.04 44.39 11.95
N ARG A 194 26.96 45.10 11.60
CA ARG A 194 26.98 46.56 11.54
C ARG A 194 27.12 47.05 12.97
N GLU A 195 28.26 47.67 13.27
CA GLU A 195 28.43 48.51 14.46
C GLU A 195 27.27 49.51 14.49
N ILE A 196 26.52 49.44 15.58
CA ILE A 196 25.48 50.41 15.90
C ILE A 196 26.22 51.49 16.69
N ASP A 197 26.60 52.58 16.02
CA ASP A 197 27.06 53.78 16.71
C ASP A 197 25.88 54.37 17.48
N VAL A 198 26.06 54.49 18.81
CA VAL A 198 25.12 55.06 19.79
C VAL A 198 25.43 56.54 19.99
#